data_AF-A0A5C3QQW9-F1
#
_entry.id   AF-A0A5C3QQW9-F1
#
_cell.length_a   1.000
_cell.length_b   1.000
_cell.length_c   1.000
_cell.angle_alpha   90.00
_cell.angle_beta   90.00
_cell.angle_gamma   90.00
#
_symmetry.space_group_name_H-M   'P 1'
#
loop_
_entity.id
_entity.type
_entity.pdbx_description
1 polymer ?
#
loop_
_entity_poly.entity_id
_entity_poly.type
_entity_poly.pdbx_seq_one_letter_code
_entity_poly.pdbx_strand_id
1 'polypeptide(L)'
;MEDYGVRLPMATKPTRTGGCVNGQVVQRNPLSLRLRDSFAIHVLGDNYLRVSFLKLAGSQEDIKPILDASQSLPLLETLQINARGRDSDSAEGEWYLPLLIVQGGAPRLRRLRLENLGFQHLDDYRCLNNLTHFELTVTTRRSMSPLPSLYEIYDLIQRSPQLERLRLHDSIAPSVEDQPSFPTSITPVALPAIRFLELWLKLADCTAILGFLRLPPSCSISISALPTPRGSLPTYAQIQSPNGAT
;
A
#
# COMPACT_ATOMS: atom_id res chain seq x y z
N MET A 1 49.04 -9.21 5.46
CA MET A 1 48.93 -8.09 4.50
C MET A 1 48.51 -8.71 3.18
N GLU A 2 47.21 -8.92 3.01
CA GLU A 2 46.62 -9.48 1.80
C GLU A 2 45.62 -8.46 1.26
N ASP A 3 45.83 -8.12 0.00
CA ASP A 3 45.27 -6.97 -0.70
C ASP A 3 44.01 -7.43 -1.47
N TYR A 4 42.82 -7.09 -0.97
CA TYR A 4 41.55 -7.42 -1.62
C TYR A 4 41.12 -6.29 -2.56
N GLY A 5 41.55 -6.40 -3.82
CA GLY A 5 41.07 -5.54 -4.91
C GLY A 5 39.64 -5.89 -5.33
N VAL A 6 38.67 -5.07 -4.90
CA VAL A 6 37.27 -5.16 -5.37
C VAL A 6 37.14 -4.38 -6.69
N ARG A 7 36.95 -5.10 -7.81
CA ARG A 7 36.57 -4.51 -9.10
C ARG A 7 35.06 -4.23 -9.13
N LEU A 8 34.70 -2.96 -9.27
CA LEU A 8 33.32 -2.54 -9.55
C LEU A 8 32.98 -2.78 -11.04
N PRO A 9 31.77 -3.28 -11.37
CA PRO A 9 31.31 -3.38 -12.76
C PRO A 9 30.92 -2.00 -13.32
N MET A 10 31.35 -1.74 -14.55
CA MET A 10 31.04 -0.53 -15.31
C MET A 10 29.55 -0.45 -15.66
N ALA A 11 28.97 0.72 -15.44
CA ALA A 11 27.62 1.06 -15.85
C ALA A 11 27.47 1.05 -17.38
N THR A 12 26.54 0.24 -17.89
CA THR A 12 26.15 0.23 -19.30
C THR A 12 25.27 1.44 -19.63
N LYS A 13 25.57 2.09 -20.75
CA LYS A 13 24.83 3.25 -21.29
C LYS A 13 23.41 2.83 -21.72
N PRO A 14 22.37 3.64 -21.44
CA PRO A 14 21.05 3.40 -22.00
C PRO A 14 21.01 3.81 -23.49
N THR A 15 20.77 2.84 -24.36
CA THR A 15 20.51 3.04 -25.78
C THR A 15 19.13 3.69 -25.96
N ARG A 16 19.12 4.97 -26.34
CA ARG A 16 17.90 5.73 -26.63
C ARG A 16 17.66 5.71 -28.14
N THR A 17 16.72 4.88 -28.59
CA THR A 17 16.10 5.00 -29.93
C THR A 17 14.65 5.40 -29.73
N GLY A 18 14.39 6.71 -29.73
CA GLY A 18 13.05 7.29 -29.76
C GLY A 18 12.91 8.15 -31.00
N GLY A 19 12.00 7.75 -31.90
CA GLY A 19 11.65 8.46 -33.13
C GLY A 19 10.96 9.81 -32.88
N CYS A 20 11.01 10.65 -33.91
CA CYS A 20 10.82 12.10 -33.88
C CYS A 20 9.47 12.57 -34.47
N VAL A 21 8.94 13.64 -33.85
CA VAL A 21 8.17 14.79 -34.41
C VAL A 21 6.67 14.59 -34.72
N ASN A 22 5.85 15.56 -34.27
CA ASN A 22 4.37 15.75 -34.40
C ASN A 22 3.45 14.97 -33.45
N GLY A 23 3.26 15.51 -32.24
CA GLY A 23 2.48 14.88 -31.16
C GLY A 23 3.38 14.65 -29.94
N GLN A 24 4.13 15.69 -29.55
CA GLN A 24 5.06 15.61 -28.43
C GLN A 24 4.30 15.25 -27.15
N VAL A 25 4.35 13.97 -26.80
CA VAL A 25 4.11 13.52 -25.44
C VAL A 25 5.12 14.27 -24.59
N VAL A 26 4.66 15.30 -23.89
CA VAL A 26 5.47 16.00 -22.89
C VAL A 26 5.93 14.92 -21.91
N GLN A 27 7.19 14.49 -22.03
CA GLN A 27 7.80 13.55 -21.11
C GLN A 27 7.82 14.24 -19.75
N ARG A 28 6.81 13.94 -18.93
CA ARG A 28 6.78 14.31 -17.52
C ARG A 28 7.92 13.55 -16.87
N ASN A 29 9.10 14.17 -16.82
CA ASN A 29 10.24 13.59 -16.14
C ASN A 29 9.89 13.49 -14.66
N PRO A 30 9.76 12.28 -14.10
CA PRO A 30 9.48 12.14 -12.68
C PRO A 30 10.67 12.74 -11.92
N LEU A 31 10.38 13.66 -11.00
CA LEU A 31 11.36 14.14 -10.04
C LEU A 31 11.73 12.96 -9.13
N SER A 32 12.83 12.30 -9.47
CA SER A 32 13.43 11.25 -8.64
C SER A 32 14.55 11.89 -7.85
N LEU A 33 14.28 12.23 -6.60
CA LEU A 33 15.26 12.80 -5.69
C LEU A 33 15.66 11.73 -4.69
N ARG A 34 16.96 11.51 -4.53
CA ARG A 34 17.50 10.72 -3.41
C ARG A 34 17.74 11.69 -2.26
N LEU A 35 16.79 11.70 -1.33
CA LEU A 35 16.74 12.66 -0.24
C LEU A 35 17.63 12.13 0.88
N ARG A 36 18.76 12.81 1.12
CA ARG A 36 19.60 12.60 2.31
C ARG A 36 19.68 13.83 3.20
N ASP A 37 19.14 14.97 2.76
CA ASP A 37 19.34 16.27 3.41
C ASP A 37 18.07 17.13 3.38
N SER A 38 18.05 18.15 4.25
CA SER A 38 17.03 19.21 4.36
C SER A 38 16.67 19.90 3.03
N PHE A 39 17.56 19.83 2.04
CA PHE A 39 17.29 20.28 0.67
C PHE A 39 16.02 19.67 0.06
N ALA A 40 15.68 18.44 0.46
CA ALA A 40 14.43 17.76 0.10
C ALA A 40 13.18 18.59 0.34
N ILE A 41 13.14 19.23 1.50
CA ILE A 41 12.00 19.99 2.00
C ILE A 41 11.81 21.23 1.12
N HIS A 42 12.89 21.93 0.80
CA HIS A 42 12.85 23.10 -0.07
C HIS A 42 12.42 22.74 -1.49
N VAL A 43 12.99 21.69 -2.08
CA VAL A 43 12.63 21.29 -3.45
C VAL A 43 11.16 20.90 -3.54
N LEU A 44 10.63 20.13 -2.58
CA LEU A 44 9.22 19.77 -2.56
C LEU A 44 8.33 20.99 -2.28
N GLY A 45 8.73 21.84 -1.33
CA GLY A 45 8.04 23.08 -0.99
C GLY A 45 7.94 24.08 -2.14
N ASP A 46 8.97 24.19 -2.97
CA ASP A 46 8.97 25.10 -4.13
C ASP A 46 8.26 24.49 -5.36
N ASN A 47 8.03 23.17 -5.38
CA ASN A 47 7.52 22.46 -6.55
C ASN A 47 6.22 21.68 -6.31
N TYR A 48 5.58 21.82 -5.15
CA TYR A 48 4.39 21.03 -4.77
C TYR A 48 3.25 21.08 -5.80
N LEU A 49 3.09 22.22 -6.50
CA LEU A 49 2.10 22.40 -7.57
C LEU A 49 2.41 21.67 -8.87
N ARG A 50 3.62 21.12 -9.02
CA ARG A 50 4.12 20.49 -10.26
C ARG A 50 4.37 19.00 -10.12
N VAL A 51 4.40 18.49 -8.89
CA VAL A 51 4.73 17.10 -8.59
C VAL A 51 3.50 16.23 -8.87
N SER A 52 3.57 15.43 -9.93
CA SER A 52 2.55 14.40 -10.23
C SER A 52 2.94 12.99 -9.77
N PHE A 53 4.23 12.77 -9.52
CA PHE A 53 4.79 11.50 -9.08
C PHE A 53 5.77 11.77 -7.95
N LEU A 54 5.52 11.20 -6.77
CA LEU A 54 6.36 11.31 -5.61
C LEU A 54 6.73 9.91 -5.11
N LYS A 55 8.03 9.65 -5.03
CA LYS A 55 8.57 8.41 -4.48
C LYS A 55 9.57 8.73 -3.38
N LEU A 56 9.29 8.26 -2.18
CA LEU A 56 10.10 8.47 -0.99
C LEU A 56 10.56 7.10 -0.47
N ALA A 57 11.84 6.98 -0.15
CA ALA A 57 12.41 5.77 0.41
C ALA A 57 13.54 6.13 1.35
N GLY A 58 13.52 5.61 2.58
CA GLY A 58 14.44 6.05 3.63
C GLY A 58 13.96 5.67 5.03
N SER A 59 14.60 6.24 6.06
CA SER A 59 14.11 6.13 7.42
C SER A 59 12.84 6.97 7.61
N GLN A 60 12.04 6.65 8.63
CA GLN A 60 10.86 7.46 8.95
C GLN A 60 11.24 8.91 9.31
N GLU A 61 12.38 9.10 9.98
CA GLU A 61 12.92 10.40 10.38
C GLU A 61 13.25 11.29 9.17
N ASP A 62 13.72 10.71 8.07
CA ASP A 62 14.04 11.47 6.86
C ASP A 62 12.76 11.85 6.09
N ILE A 63 11.80 10.94 6.01
CA ILE A 63 10.62 11.10 5.15
C ILE A 63 9.56 11.98 5.83
N LYS A 64 9.39 11.87 7.15
CA LYS A 64 8.35 12.59 7.90
C LYS A 64 8.41 14.11 7.71
N PRO A 65 9.55 14.80 7.92
CA PRO A 65 9.63 16.25 7.75
C PRO A 65 9.29 16.72 6.33
N ILE A 66 9.57 15.89 5.32
CA ILE A 66 9.31 16.20 3.92
C ILE A 66 7.80 16.21 3.63
N LEU A 67 7.08 15.22 4.16
CA LEU A 67 5.63 15.18 4.01
C LEU A 67 4.93 16.22 4.91
N ASP A 68 5.42 16.44 6.13
CA ASP A 68 4.84 17.40 7.07
C ASP A 68 5.00 18.86 6.58
N ALA A 69 6.08 19.16 5.87
CA ALA A 69 6.30 20.48 5.27
C ALA A 69 5.45 20.74 4.02
N SER A 70 4.87 19.69 3.41
CA SER A 70 4.02 19.84 2.23
C SER A 70 2.63 20.29 2.64
N GLN A 71 2.13 21.42 2.11
CA GLN A 71 0.79 21.93 2.44
C GLN A 71 -0.33 21.41 1.53
N SER A 72 -0.01 20.99 0.31
CA SER A 72 -0.94 20.39 -0.64
C SER A 72 -0.14 19.78 -1.79
N LEU A 73 -0.67 18.77 -2.47
CA LEU A 73 -0.06 18.18 -3.65
C LEU A 73 -1.15 17.97 -4.73
N PRO A 74 -1.72 19.06 -5.27
CA PRO A 74 -2.97 19.01 -6.04
C PRO A 74 -2.85 18.24 -7.37
N LEU A 75 -1.64 18.14 -7.92
CA LEU A 75 -1.35 17.39 -9.14
C LEU A 75 -0.84 15.98 -8.90
N LEU A 76 -0.69 15.53 -7.64
CA LEU A 76 -0.13 14.23 -7.32
C LEU A 76 -1.05 13.11 -7.79
N GLU A 77 -0.56 12.31 -8.73
CA GLU A 77 -1.23 11.15 -9.30
C GLU A 77 -0.68 9.84 -8.72
N THR A 78 0.61 9.82 -8.37
CA THR A 78 1.28 8.63 -7.82
C THR A 78 2.10 8.97 -6.57
N LEU A 79 1.82 8.26 -5.48
CA LEU A 79 2.59 8.30 -4.24
C LEU A 79 3.13 6.91 -3.92
N GLN A 80 4.44 6.83 -3.72
CA GLN A 80 5.11 5.61 -3.26
C GLN A 80 5.97 5.94 -2.06
N ILE A 81 5.72 5.29 -0.93
CA ILE A 81 6.52 5.45 0.28
C ILE A 81 7.04 4.09 0.70
N ASN A 82 8.36 3.98 0.81
CA ASN A 82 9.04 2.84 1.42
C ASN A 82 9.75 3.33 2.69
N ALA A 83 9.05 3.16 3.80
CA ALA A 83 9.58 3.48 5.11
C ALA A 83 10.38 2.28 5.60
N ARG A 84 11.64 2.51 5.99
CA ARG A 84 12.39 1.50 6.74
C ARG A 84 12.03 1.64 8.21
N GLY A 85 11.61 0.54 8.81
CA GLY A 85 11.40 0.47 10.26
C GLY A 85 12.68 0.81 11.00
N ARG A 86 12.54 1.42 12.18
CA ARG A 86 13.66 1.72 13.07
C ARG A 86 14.13 0.44 13.76
N ASP A 87 15.42 0.33 14.02
CA ASP A 87 15.93 -0.70 14.93
C ASP A 87 15.38 -0.42 16.35
N SER A 88 14.95 -1.49 17.02
CA SER A 88 13.96 -1.59 18.10
C SER A 88 14.02 -0.65 19.31
N ASP A 89 15.09 0.12 19.50
CA ASP A 89 15.45 0.57 20.86
C ASP A 89 15.03 2.00 21.20
N SER A 90 14.46 2.71 20.23
CA SER A 90 14.04 4.10 20.44
C SER A 90 12.53 4.20 20.55
N ALA A 91 12.07 4.60 21.73
CA ALA A 91 10.64 4.81 22.07
C ALA A 91 9.99 5.99 21.33
N GLU A 92 10.54 6.45 20.20
CA GLU A 92 9.95 7.56 19.46
C GLU A 92 8.74 7.09 18.66
N GLY A 93 7.73 7.97 18.65
CA GLY A 93 6.37 7.65 18.27
C GLY A 93 6.17 7.16 16.85
N GLU A 94 5.04 6.48 16.68
CA GLU A 94 4.56 5.94 15.42
C GLU A 94 4.45 7.01 14.34
N TRP A 95 4.91 6.67 13.14
CA TRP A 95 4.77 7.53 11.98
C TRP A 95 3.66 7.03 11.06
N TYR A 96 2.87 7.98 10.59
CA TYR A 96 1.67 7.79 9.81
C TYR A 96 1.73 8.60 8.53
N LEU A 97 0.99 8.16 7.50
CA LEU A 97 0.77 9.00 6.33
C LEU A 97 0.04 10.29 6.77
N PRO A 98 0.56 11.49 6.46
CA PRO A 98 -0.07 12.72 6.92
C PRO A 98 -1.49 12.87 6.37
N LEU A 99 -2.41 13.26 7.26
CA LEU A 99 -3.82 13.48 6.97
C LEU A 99 -4.05 14.33 5.74
N LEU A 100 -3.20 15.32 5.52
CA LEU A 100 -3.30 16.23 4.41
C LEU A 100 -3.30 15.54 3.04
N ILE A 101 -2.49 14.49 2.85
CA ILE A 101 -2.46 13.75 1.57
C ILE A 101 -3.82 13.11 1.30
N VAL A 102 -4.51 12.72 2.36
CA VAL A 102 -5.70 11.89 2.34
C VAL A 102 -6.97 12.74 2.34
N GLN A 103 -7.04 13.80 3.15
CA GLN A 103 -8.15 14.74 3.30
C GLN A 103 -8.17 15.83 2.20
N GLY A 104 -7.95 15.43 0.95
CA GLY A 104 -8.11 16.31 -0.22
C GLY A 104 -6.87 17.09 -0.63
N GLY A 105 -5.72 16.92 0.02
CA GLY A 105 -4.45 17.51 -0.43
C GLY A 105 -3.93 16.89 -1.73
N ALA A 106 -4.33 15.66 -2.07
CA ALA A 106 -3.98 14.99 -3.33
C ALA A 106 -5.23 14.45 -4.06
N PRO A 107 -6.13 15.32 -4.58
CA PRO A 107 -7.40 14.91 -5.18
C PRO A 107 -7.26 14.10 -6.47
N ARG A 108 -6.08 14.18 -7.11
CA ARG A 108 -5.75 13.43 -8.32
C ARG A 108 -5.03 12.11 -8.04
N LEU A 109 -4.87 11.72 -6.78
CA LEU A 109 -4.15 10.50 -6.44
C LEU A 109 -4.88 9.29 -7.04
N ARG A 110 -4.15 8.52 -7.86
CA ARG A 110 -4.62 7.31 -8.53
C ARG A 110 -3.80 6.09 -8.18
N ARG A 111 -2.56 6.27 -7.73
CA ARG A 111 -1.63 5.17 -7.42
C ARG A 111 -1.03 5.40 -6.06
N LEU A 112 -1.32 4.51 -5.12
CA LEU A 112 -0.81 4.57 -3.77
C LEU A 112 -0.08 3.28 -3.45
N ARG A 113 1.18 3.40 -3.05
CA ARG A 113 1.99 2.30 -2.53
C ARG A 113 2.59 2.70 -1.19
N LEU A 114 2.27 1.93 -0.16
CA LEU A 114 2.79 2.11 1.19
C LEU A 114 3.49 0.82 1.63
N GLU A 115 4.75 0.95 2.05
CA GLU A 115 5.56 -0.14 2.57
C GLU A 115 6.06 0.24 3.97
N ASN A 116 5.64 -0.54 4.97
CA ASN A 116 5.80 -0.31 6.41
C ASN A 116 5.27 1.05 6.88
N LEU A 117 4.17 1.51 6.28
CA LEU A 117 3.47 2.73 6.68
C LEU A 117 1.96 2.49 6.67
N GLY A 118 1.28 3.01 7.68
CA GLY A 118 -0.17 3.00 7.80
C GLY A 118 -0.75 4.40 7.87
N PHE A 119 -2.03 4.48 8.24
CA PHE A 119 -2.77 5.72 8.45
C PHE A 119 -2.92 5.97 9.95
N GLN A 120 -3.03 7.23 10.33
CA GLN A 120 -3.24 7.59 11.73
C GLN A 120 -4.63 7.17 12.20
N HIS A 121 -5.64 7.39 11.35
CA HIS A 121 -7.01 7.02 11.60
C HIS A 121 -7.54 6.10 10.51
N LEU A 122 -8.35 5.12 10.89
CA LEU A 122 -8.97 4.21 9.93
C LEU A 122 -9.95 4.93 8.98
N ASP A 123 -10.55 6.03 9.45
CA ASP A 123 -11.39 6.89 8.62
C ASP A 123 -10.64 7.54 7.45
N ASP A 124 -9.31 7.63 7.50
CA ASP A 124 -8.52 8.21 6.41
C ASP A 124 -8.59 7.35 5.14
N TYR A 125 -8.74 6.03 5.27
CA TYR A 125 -9.01 5.15 4.12
C TYR A 125 -10.26 5.57 3.35
N ARG A 126 -11.23 6.24 4.01
CA ARG A 126 -12.48 6.74 3.41
C ARG A 126 -12.28 7.96 2.51
N CYS A 127 -11.15 8.62 2.57
CA CYS A 127 -10.85 9.74 1.67
C CYS A 127 -10.16 9.27 0.38
N LEU A 128 -9.60 8.06 0.35
CA LEU A 128 -9.01 7.47 -0.84
C LEU A 128 -10.09 7.00 -1.81
N ASN A 129 -10.22 7.70 -2.94
CA ASN A 129 -11.26 7.43 -3.93
C ASN A 129 -10.67 7.33 -5.34
N ASN A 130 -11.32 6.57 -6.21
CA ASN A 130 -10.92 6.43 -7.61
C ASN A 130 -9.47 5.96 -7.80
N LEU A 131 -8.98 5.06 -6.95
CA LEU A 131 -7.65 4.48 -7.12
C LEU A 131 -7.64 3.53 -8.32
N THR A 132 -6.50 3.50 -9.00
CA THR A 132 -6.17 2.52 -10.06
C THR A 132 -5.15 1.51 -9.56
N HIS A 133 -4.27 1.90 -8.64
CA HIS A 133 -3.27 1.03 -8.05
C HIS A 133 -3.25 1.24 -6.55
N PHE A 134 -3.43 0.15 -5.80
CA PHE A 134 -3.32 0.16 -4.35
C PHE A 134 -2.40 -0.98 -3.91
N GLU A 135 -1.29 -0.63 -3.28
CA GLU A 135 -0.35 -1.57 -2.70
C GLU A 135 -0.10 -1.21 -1.24
N LEU A 136 -0.39 -2.14 -0.33
CA LEU A 136 -0.09 -2.00 1.08
C LEU A 136 0.74 -3.20 1.51
N THR A 137 1.91 -2.94 2.06
CA THR A 137 2.86 -3.98 2.48
C THR A 137 3.40 -3.68 3.86
N VAL A 138 3.25 -4.63 4.76
CA VAL A 138 3.81 -4.58 6.10
C VAL A 138 4.78 -5.74 6.21
N THR A 139 6.08 -5.45 6.28
CA THR A 139 7.12 -6.48 6.46
C THR A 139 7.54 -6.60 7.92
N THR A 140 7.39 -5.52 8.69
CA THR A 140 7.76 -5.49 10.11
C THR A 140 6.53 -5.63 10.99
N ARG A 141 6.39 -6.76 11.69
CA ARG A 141 5.32 -7.01 12.69
C ARG A 141 5.26 -6.02 13.85
N ARG A 142 6.27 -5.14 13.96
CA ARG A 142 6.36 -4.09 14.97
C ARG A 142 5.73 -2.76 14.52
N SER A 143 5.18 -2.70 13.32
CA SER A 143 4.40 -1.55 12.91
C SER A 143 3.16 -1.49 13.79
N MET A 144 3.14 -0.54 14.72
CA MET A 144 2.01 -0.30 15.61
C MET A 144 0.89 0.50 14.93
N SER A 145 1.06 0.88 13.66
CA SER A 145 0.01 1.60 12.96
C SER A 145 -1.25 0.76 12.86
N PRO A 146 -2.44 1.33 13.06
CA PRO A 146 -3.67 0.58 12.93
C PRO A 146 -3.76 0.07 11.49
N LEU A 147 -3.80 -1.25 11.37
CA LEU A 147 -4.00 -1.91 10.10
C LEU A 147 -5.47 -1.81 9.72
N PRO A 148 -5.79 -1.75 8.42
CA PRO A 148 -7.16 -1.66 7.99
C PRO A 148 -7.89 -2.97 8.28
N SER A 149 -9.16 -2.87 8.66
CA SER A 149 -10.06 -4.01 8.74
C SER A 149 -10.43 -4.51 7.33
N LEU A 150 -10.94 -5.74 7.23
CA LEU A 150 -11.49 -6.25 5.97
C LEU A 150 -12.59 -5.34 5.40
N TYR A 151 -13.36 -4.69 6.28
CA TYR A 151 -14.47 -3.81 5.89
C TYR A 151 -13.96 -2.52 5.26
N GLU A 152 -12.90 -1.93 5.81
CA GLU A 152 -12.26 -0.75 5.21
C GLU A 152 -11.63 -1.06 3.86
N ILE A 153 -11.04 -2.25 3.70
CA ILE A 153 -10.53 -2.71 2.41
C ILE A 153 -11.68 -2.87 1.41
N TYR A 154 -12.80 -3.49 1.82
CA TYR A 154 -14.00 -3.59 0.99
C TYR A 154 -14.52 -2.20 0.57
N ASP A 155 -14.67 -1.27 1.51
CA ASP A 155 -15.12 0.10 1.25
C ASP A 155 -14.20 0.84 0.29
N LEU A 156 -12.87 0.67 0.42
CA LEU A 156 -11.87 1.27 -0.48
C LEU A 156 -12.01 0.74 -1.90
N ILE A 157 -12.21 -0.58 -2.03
CA ILE A 157 -12.38 -1.24 -3.32
C ILE A 157 -13.69 -0.79 -3.98
N GLN A 158 -14.78 -0.70 -3.22
CA GLN A 158 -16.08 -0.21 -3.71
C GLN A 158 -15.98 1.22 -4.26
N ARG A 159 -15.18 2.08 -3.63
CA ARG A 159 -14.94 3.47 -4.07
C ARG A 159 -13.88 3.60 -5.17
N SER A 160 -13.29 2.49 -5.59
CA SER A 160 -12.25 2.42 -6.62
C SER A 160 -12.57 1.36 -7.69
N PRO A 161 -13.70 1.45 -8.41
CA PRO A 161 -14.10 0.43 -9.39
C PRO A 161 -13.15 0.32 -10.61
N GLN A 162 -12.29 1.32 -10.81
CA GLN A 162 -11.25 1.35 -11.86
C GLN A 162 -9.90 0.78 -11.39
N LEU A 163 -9.89 0.02 -10.28
CA LEU A 163 -8.67 -0.58 -9.76
C LEU A 163 -8.10 -1.59 -10.77
N GLU A 164 -6.87 -1.36 -11.21
CA GLU A 164 -6.09 -2.22 -12.11
C GLU A 164 -5.16 -3.16 -11.34
N ARG A 165 -4.68 -2.73 -10.17
CA ARG A 165 -3.75 -3.47 -9.33
C ARG A 165 -4.10 -3.36 -7.85
N LEU A 166 -4.24 -4.51 -7.20
CA LEU A 166 -4.43 -4.64 -5.75
C LEU A 166 -3.37 -5.56 -5.18
N ARG A 167 -2.58 -5.06 -4.23
CA ARG A 167 -1.55 -5.84 -3.53
C ARG A 167 -1.65 -5.62 -2.03
N LEU A 168 -1.85 -6.69 -1.28
CA LEU A 168 -2.00 -6.66 0.19
C LEU A 168 -1.08 -7.70 0.83
N HIS A 169 -0.13 -7.25 1.65
CA HIS A 169 0.90 -8.10 2.26
C HIS A 169 0.95 -7.85 3.77
N ASP A 170 0.52 -8.83 4.56
CA ASP A 170 0.38 -8.76 6.03
C ASP A 170 -0.27 -7.45 6.53
N SER A 171 -1.19 -6.91 5.74
CA SER A 171 -1.65 -5.53 5.84
C SER A 171 -3.10 -5.40 6.26
N ILE A 172 -3.62 -6.37 6.99
CA ILE A 172 -5.01 -6.39 7.48
C ILE A 172 -4.97 -6.64 8.97
N ALA A 173 -5.77 -5.89 9.73
CA ALA A 173 -5.89 -6.10 11.16
C ALA A 173 -6.39 -7.52 11.44
N PRO A 174 -5.82 -8.22 12.45
CA PRO A 174 -6.35 -9.50 12.85
C PRO A 174 -7.80 -9.33 13.28
N SER A 175 -8.70 -10.18 12.76
CA SER A 175 -10.08 -10.24 13.25
C SER A 175 -10.04 -10.54 14.74
N VAL A 176 -10.49 -9.60 15.55
CA VAL A 176 -10.73 -9.82 16.97
C VAL A 176 -11.96 -10.72 17.06
N GLU A 177 -11.92 -11.76 17.90
CA GLU A 177 -13.03 -12.73 18.04
C GLU A 177 -14.37 -12.05 18.41
N ASP A 178 -14.30 -10.86 19.01
CA ASP A 178 -15.44 -10.03 19.40
C ASP A 178 -15.88 -9.03 18.33
N GLN A 179 -15.16 -8.89 17.20
CA GLN A 179 -15.67 -8.06 16.11
C GLN A 179 -16.78 -8.79 15.35
N PRO A 180 -17.86 -8.09 14.98
CA PRO A 180 -18.94 -8.68 14.21
C PRO A 180 -18.33 -9.33 12.96
N SER A 181 -18.57 -10.63 12.85
CA SER A 181 -18.14 -11.42 11.70
C SER A 181 -18.57 -10.69 10.44
N PHE A 182 -17.65 -10.62 9.48
CA PHE A 182 -17.85 -9.95 8.20
C PHE A 182 -19.23 -10.31 7.65
N PRO A 183 -20.11 -9.34 7.33
CA PRO A 183 -21.53 -9.63 7.12
C PRO A 183 -21.70 -10.72 6.08
N THR A 184 -22.49 -11.74 6.41
CA THR A 184 -22.64 -12.95 5.58
C THR A 184 -23.23 -12.63 4.19
N SER A 185 -23.86 -11.46 4.03
CA SER A 185 -24.55 -11.02 2.81
C SER A 185 -23.92 -9.76 2.20
N ILE A 186 -22.63 -9.78 1.91
CA ILE A 186 -21.97 -8.67 1.20
C ILE A 186 -22.21 -8.78 -0.31
N THR A 187 -22.55 -7.65 -0.92
CA THR A 187 -22.71 -7.56 -2.37
C THR A 187 -21.34 -7.61 -3.03
N PRO A 188 -21.06 -8.57 -3.92
CA PRO A 188 -19.76 -8.62 -4.57
C PRO A 188 -19.50 -7.39 -5.43
N VAL A 189 -18.32 -6.79 -5.28
CA VAL A 189 -17.86 -5.62 -6.03
C VAL A 189 -17.25 -6.07 -7.35
N ALA A 190 -17.74 -5.51 -8.46
CA ALA A 190 -17.16 -5.73 -9.77
C ALA A 190 -15.93 -4.86 -10.00
N LEU A 191 -14.81 -5.48 -10.37
CA LEU A 191 -13.57 -4.79 -10.73
C LEU A 191 -13.22 -5.10 -12.19
N PRO A 192 -13.92 -4.52 -13.17
CA PRO A 192 -13.73 -4.86 -14.58
C PRO A 192 -12.32 -4.53 -15.10
N ALA A 193 -11.63 -3.57 -14.48
CA ALA A 193 -10.30 -3.12 -14.88
C ALA A 193 -9.14 -3.88 -14.21
N ILE A 194 -9.41 -4.75 -13.22
CA ILE A 194 -8.35 -5.40 -12.44
C ILE A 194 -7.57 -6.38 -13.31
N ARG A 195 -6.24 -6.25 -13.26
CA ARG A 195 -5.30 -7.09 -14.01
C ARG A 195 -4.42 -7.90 -13.07
N PHE A 196 -4.11 -7.35 -11.90
CA PHE A 196 -3.20 -7.96 -10.94
C PHE A 196 -3.80 -7.91 -9.54
N LEU A 197 -4.03 -9.10 -8.97
CA LEU A 197 -4.44 -9.30 -7.59
C LEU A 197 -3.37 -10.13 -6.88
N GLU A 198 -2.72 -9.55 -5.88
CA GLU A 198 -1.68 -10.20 -5.08
C GLU A 198 -2.05 -10.13 -3.59
N LEU A 199 -2.32 -11.29 -2.99
CA LEU A 199 -2.73 -11.43 -1.60
C LEU A 199 -1.72 -12.28 -0.84
N TRP A 200 -1.01 -11.66 0.10
CA TRP A 200 -0.11 -12.33 1.02
C TRP A 200 -0.57 -12.12 2.46
N LEU A 201 -1.64 -12.83 2.84
CA LEU A 201 -2.40 -12.64 4.08
C LEU A 201 -2.70 -14.00 4.74
N LYS A 202 -3.47 -14.00 5.84
CA LYS A 202 -4.03 -15.25 6.37
C LYS A 202 -5.04 -15.82 5.38
N LEU A 203 -5.17 -17.15 5.36
CA LEU A 203 -6.06 -17.83 4.40
C LEU A 203 -7.52 -17.36 4.52
N ALA A 204 -8.01 -17.17 5.76
CA ALA A 204 -9.37 -16.68 6.01
C ALA A 204 -9.62 -15.30 5.37
N ASP A 205 -8.68 -14.37 5.54
CA ASP A 205 -8.75 -13.02 4.97
C ASP A 205 -8.70 -13.07 3.44
N CYS A 206 -7.81 -13.90 2.86
CA CYS A 206 -7.78 -14.12 1.42
C CYS A 206 -9.13 -14.63 0.89
N THR A 207 -9.74 -15.61 1.56
CA THR A 207 -11.04 -16.15 1.15
C THR A 207 -12.17 -15.13 1.27
N ALA A 208 -12.16 -14.31 2.33
CA ALA A 208 -13.13 -13.24 2.51
C ALA A 208 -13.03 -12.21 1.37
N ILE A 209 -11.81 -11.76 1.06
CA ILE A 209 -11.54 -10.83 -0.04
C ILE A 209 -12.04 -11.40 -1.37
N LEU A 210 -11.66 -12.63 -1.70
CA LEU A 210 -12.11 -13.26 -2.94
C LEU A 210 -13.63 -13.43 -2.99
N GLY A 211 -14.29 -13.68 -1.85
CA GLY A 211 -15.73 -13.85 -1.76
C GLY A 211 -16.53 -12.60 -2.15
N PHE A 212 -15.98 -11.41 -1.93
CA PHE A 212 -16.65 -10.15 -2.30
C PHE A 212 -16.12 -9.52 -3.59
N LEU A 213 -15.20 -10.16 -4.32
CA LEU A 213 -14.67 -9.63 -5.59
C LEU A 213 -15.25 -10.38 -6.78
N ARG A 214 -15.74 -9.64 -7.79
CA ARG A 214 -16.00 -10.19 -9.13
C ARG A 214 -14.85 -9.81 -10.05
N LEU A 215 -14.00 -10.79 -10.33
CA LEU A 215 -12.80 -10.64 -11.14
C LEU A 215 -13.07 -11.01 -12.61
N PRO A 216 -12.51 -10.27 -13.57
CA PRO A 216 -12.56 -10.64 -14.98
C PRO A 216 -11.64 -11.85 -15.24
N PRO A 217 -11.91 -12.65 -16.29
CA PRO A 217 -11.10 -13.82 -16.63
C PRO A 217 -9.66 -13.49 -17.01
N SER A 218 -9.37 -12.23 -17.37
CA SER A 218 -8.03 -11.73 -17.67
C SER A 218 -7.19 -11.41 -16.43
N CYS A 219 -7.76 -11.48 -15.22
CA CYS A 219 -7.06 -11.13 -14.00
C CYS A 219 -6.02 -12.19 -13.62
N SER A 220 -4.79 -11.75 -13.39
CA SER A 220 -3.74 -12.57 -12.78
C SER A 220 -3.89 -12.54 -11.26
N ILE A 221 -3.98 -13.72 -10.65
CA ILE A 221 -4.19 -13.89 -9.20
C ILE A 221 -2.97 -14.60 -8.61
N SER A 222 -2.38 -14.01 -7.60
CA SER A 222 -1.30 -14.59 -6.79
C SER A 222 -1.73 -14.60 -5.32
N ILE A 223 -1.79 -15.78 -4.71
CA ILE A 223 -2.19 -15.96 -3.32
C ILE A 223 -1.08 -16.70 -2.59
N SER A 224 -0.61 -16.12 -1.50
CA SER A 224 0.36 -16.72 -0.59
C SER A 224 -0.21 -16.66 0.82
N ALA A 225 -0.47 -17.83 1.41
CA ALA A 225 -0.98 -17.89 2.78
C ALA A 225 0.18 -17.71 3.77
N LEU A 226 0.03 -16.79 4.72
CA LEU A 226 0.97 -16.68 5.84
C LEU A 226 0.81 -17.89 6.77
N PRO A 227 1.92 -18.52 7.21
CA PRO A 227 1.84 -19.60 8.17
C PRO A 227 1.22 -19.08 9.46
N THR A 228 0.18 -19.76 9.94
CA THR A 228 -0.37 -19.49 11.27
C THR A 228 0.74 -19.76 12.30
N PRO A 229 0.99 -18.82 13.24
CA PRO A 229 2.01 -19.03 14.25
C PRO A 229 1.69 -20.33 15.01
N ARG A 230 2.62 -21.28 14.96
CA ARG A 230 2.53 -22.58 15.64
C ARG A 230 2.35 -22.32 17.13
N GLY A 231 1.13 -22.42 17.63
CA GLY A 231 0.78 -22.09 19.01
C GLY A 231 -0.68 -21.66 19.19
N SER A 232 -1.31 -21.11 18.14
CA SER A 232 -2.77 -21.02 18.11
C SER A 232 -3.31 -22.41 17.77
N LEU A 233 -3.84 -23.12 18.78
CA LEU A 233 -4.57 -24.37 18.53
C LEU A 233 -5.68 -24.05 17.51
N PRO A 234 -5.84 -24.83 16.43
CA PRO A 234 -6.99 -24.68 15.56
C PRO A 234 -8.24 -24.88 16.43
N THR A 235 -9.03 -23.82 16.61
CA THR A 235 -10.39 -23.91 17.15
C THR A 235 -11.21 -24.71 16.13
N TYR A 236 -11.10 -26.04 16.19
CA TYR A 236 -11.99 -26.91 15.46
C TYR A 236 -13.39 -26.67 16.01
N ALA A 237 -14.26 -26.06 15.21
CA ALA A 237 -15.68 -26.08 15.48
C ALA A 237 -16.10 -27.55 15.58
N GLN A 238 -16.32 -28.05 16.79
CA GLN A 238 -17.01 -29.33 16.99
C GLN A 238 -18.42 -29.16 16.46
N ILE A 239 -18.68 -29.72 15.28
CA ILE A 239 -20.04 -29.87 14.76
C ILE A 239 -20.72 -30.91 15.65
N GLN A 240 -21.42 -30.48 16.69
CA GLN A 240 -22.36 -31.33 17.41
C GLN A 240 -23.57 -31.55 16.51
N SER A 241 -23.72 -32.78 16.01
CA SER A 241 -24.93 -33.24 15.34
C SER A 241 -26.13 -33.05 16.28
N PRO A 242 -27.26 -32.51 15.82
CA PRO A 242 -28.48 -32.51 16.61
C PRO A 242 -28.90 -33.97 16.81
N ASN A 243 -28.85 -34.43 18.07
CA ASN A 243 -29.45 -35.71 18.45
C ASN A 243 -30.94 -35.65 18.10
N GLY A 244 -31.35 -36.50 17.16
CA GLY A 244 -32.76 -36.76 16.89
C GLY A 244 -33.41 -37.29 18.16
N ALA A 245 -34.33 -36.51 18.71
CA ALA A 245 -35.35 -37.00 19.62
C ALA A 245 -36.58 -37.35 18.78
N THR A 246 -36.82 -38.66 18.70
CA THR A 246 -38.08 -39.30 18.31
C THR A 246 -39.21 -38.95 19.25
#